data_AF-A0A7X7HQX0-F1
#
_entry.id   AF-A0A7X7HQX0-F1
#
_cell.length_a   1.000
_cell.length_b   1.000
_cell.length_c   1.000
_cell.angle_alpha   90.00
_cell.angle_beta   90.00
_cell.angle_gamma   90.00
#
_symmetry.space_group_name_H-M   'P 1'
#
loop_
_entity.id
_entity.type
_entity.pdbx_description
1 polymer ?
#
loop_
_entity_poly.entity_id
_entity_poly.type
_entity_poly.pdbx_seq_one_letter_code
_entity_poly.pdbx_strand_id
1 'polypeptide(L)'
;MLHVGVADRAEDLVDALVDHLATPLDDPFQSELVIVPSLGFRSWLRFRLAERLGAAGSSSGIAANIEMPFPGSLRWRILRRHGHLSGRTDDSDPWEVERLVWSVLDVMADPSSCIHPRLRRNELPTGVTLASRAGPIADLFDRYGVHRPEMVRAWATGGDVGPDLKALSPEHRWQPELYRAVRNHVTTAHQGLVPPAERLAEALALVASGELDLRVRTADDPGLPPRLFVVGPSIISS
;
A
#
# COMPACT_ATOMS: atom_id res chain seq x y z
N MET A 1 10.44 7.98 18.80
CA MET A 1 11.77 8.52 18.41
C MET A 1 12.17 7.83 17.11
N LEU A 2 12.66 8.58 16.12
CA LEU A 2 13.14 8.01 14.85
C LEU A 2 14.66 7.86 14.92
N HIS A 3 15.16 6.65 14.74
CA HIS A 3 16.60 6.36 14.66
C HIS A 3 16.95 6.03 13.22
N VAL A 4 17.99 6.68 12.69
CA VAL A 4 18.48 6.45 11.33
C VAL A 4 19.91 5.95 11.42
N GLY A 5 20.13 4.71 10.99
CA GLY A 5 21.45 4.13 10.81
C GLY A 5 21.83 4.11 9.34
N VAL A 6 23.07 4.46 9.03
CA VAL A 6 23.63 4.41 7.67
C VAL A 6 24.89 3.57 7.74
N ALA A 7 25.08 2.68 6.77
CA ALA A 7 26.30 1.89 6.63
C ALA A 7 26.64 1.71 5.15
N ASP A 8 27.91 1.46 4.87
CA ASP A 8 28.40 1.19 3.50
C ASP A 8 27.92 -0.17 2.99
N ARG A 9 27.63 -1.10 3.91
CA ARG A 9 27.19 -2.45 3.61
C ARG A 9 25.90 -2.78 4.35
N ALA A 10 25.02 -3.51 3.67
CA ALA A 10 23.78 -3.97 4.29
C ALA A 10 24.04 -4.93 5.46
N GLU A 11 25.14 -5.70 5.43
CA GLU A 11 25.49 -6.60 6.53
C GLU A 11 25.69 -5.90 7.87
N ASP A 12 26.27 -4.70 7.87
CA ASP A 12 26.54 -3.94 9.09
C ASP A 12 25.23 -3.46 9.74
N LEU A 13 24.23 -3.13 8.92
CA LEU A 13 22.87 -2.82 9.40
C LEU A 13 22.15 -4.05 9.94
N VAL A 14 22.48 -5.26 9.45
CA VAL A 14 21.91 -6.49 9.99
C VAL A 14 22.42 -6.77 11.39
N ASP A 15 23.71 -6.51 11.67
CA ASP A 15 24.25 -6.70 13.02
C ASP A 15 23.54 -5.77 14.02
N ALA A 16 23.36 -4.49 13.67
CA ALA A 16 22.58 -3.56 14.49
C ALA A 16 21.12 -3.99 14.67
N LEU A 17 20.48 -4.52 13.61
CA LEU A 17 19.12 -5.07 13.71
C LEU A 17 19.08 -6.28 14.66
N VAL A 18 20.06 -7.18 14.58
CA VAL A 18 20.15 -8.36 15.46
C VAL A 18 20.27 -7.94 16.92
N ASP A 19 21.11 -6.95 17.23
CA ASP A 19 21.26 -6.45 18.61
C ASP A 19 19.92 -5.96 19.18
N HIS A 20 19.12 -5.28 18.37
CA HIS A 20 17.77 -4.89 18.78
C HIS A 20 16.85 -6.09 18.96
N LEU A 21 16.83 -7.03 18.00
CA LEU A 21 15.97 -8.21 18.02
C LEU A 21 16.34 -9.23 19.11
N ALA A 22 17.59 -9.20 19.60
CA ALA A 22 18.07 -10.07 20.68
C ALA A 22 17.36 -9.79 22.02
N THR A 23 16.87 -8.57 22.21
CA THR A 23 15.96 -8.25 23.32
C THR A 23 14.53 -8.54 22.85
N PRO A 24 13.83 -9.56 23.37
CA PRO A 24 12.48 -9.90 22.91
C PRO A 24 11.46 -8.80 23.26
N LEU A 25 10.33 -8.79 22.55
CA LEU A 25 9.15 -8.01 22.95
C LEU A 25 8.55 -8.55 24.24
N ASP A 26 7.85 -7.69 24.98
CA ASP A 26 7.15 -8.09 26.22
C ASP A 26 6.07 -9.14 25.97
N ASP A 27 5.39 -9.06 24.81
CA ASP A 27 4.38 -10.03 24.38
C ASP A 27 5.01 -11.05 23.41
N PRO A 28 5.10 -12.34 23.79
CA PRO A 28 5.72 -13.38 22.96
C PRO A 28 4.95 -13.68 21.67
N PHE A 29 3.67 -13.30 21.58
CA PHE A 29 2.85 -13.46 20.38
C PHE A 29 2.80 -12.21 19.52
N GLN A 30 3.51 -11.14 19.88
CA GLN A 30 3.68 -9.98 18.99
C GLN A 30 4.80 -10.28 18.00
N SER A 31 4.48 -10.22 16.71
CA SER A 31 5.50 -10.32 15.67
C SER A 31 6.38 -9.07 15.67
N GLU A 32 7.67 -9.29 15.50
CA GLU A 32 8.60 -8.23 15.10
C GLU A 32 8.25 -7.74 13.69
N LEU A 33 8.46 -6.46 13.41
CA LEU A 33 8.10 -5.87 12.12
C LEU A 33 9.31 -5.23 11.46
N VAL A 34 9.75 -5.82 10.34
CA VAL A 34 10.92 -5.35 9.58
C VAL A 34 10.53 -5.10 8.13
N ILE A 35 10.35 -3.83 7.77
CA ILE A 35 10.01 -3.41 6.40
C ILE A 35 11.23 -3.61 5.50
N VAL A 36 11.02 -4.29 4.38
CA VAL A 36 12.06 -4.67 3.40
C VAL A 36 11.69 -4.17 2.00
N PRO A 37 12.66 -3.88 1.11
CA PRO A 37 12.39 -3.29 -0.20
C PRO A 37 11.97 -4.29 -1.27
N SER A 38 12.34 -5.57 -1.12
CA SER A 38 12.12 -6.58 -2.16
C SER A 38 12.07 -8.00 -1.61
N LEU A 39 11.52 -8.92 -2.40
CA LEU A 39 11.48 -10.35 -2.06
C LEU A 39 12.90 -10.93 -1.90
N GLY A 40 13.83 -10.54 -2.78
CA GLY A 40 15.22 -11.00 -2.70
C GLY A 40 15.89 -10.56 -1.40
N PHE A 41 15.72 -9.28 -1.03
CA PHE A 41 16.25 -8.76 0.23
C PHE A 41 15.59 -9.43 1.44
N ARG A 42 14.29 -9.70 1.38
CA ARG A 42 13.56 -10.45 2.42
C ARG A 42 14.15 -11.83 2.65
N SER A 43 14.38 -12.60 1.59
CA SER A 43 14.95 -13.94 1.68
C SER A 43 16.38 -13.91 2.23
N TRP A 44 17.20 -12.98 1.73
CA TRP A 44 18.55 -12.77 2.24
C TRP A 44 18.55 -12.39 3.73
N LEU A 45 17.72 -11.43 4.13
CA LEU A 45 17.64 -10.96 5.52
C LEU A 45 17.19 -12.07 6.46
N ARG A 46 16.16 -12.86 6.10
CA ARG A 46 15.71 -14.01 6.89
C ARG A 46 16.83 -15.00 7.17
N PHE A 47 17.61 -15.32 6.13
CA PHE A 47 18.76 -16.21 6.27
C PHE A 47 19.81 -15.62 7.23
N ARG A 48 20.18 -14.35 7.00
CA ARG A 48 21.17 -13.64 7.84
C ARG A 48 20.75 -13.44 9.28
N LEU A 49 19.45 -13.34 9.56
CA LEU A 49 18.91 -13.30 10.92
C LEU A 49 18.93 -14.68 11.57
N ALA A 50 18.56 -15.74 10.84
CA ALA A 50 18.57 -17.10 11.37
C ALA A 50 19.98 -17.54 11.79
N GLU A 51 21.00 -17.20 11.00
CA GLU A 51 22.41 -17.45 11.32
C GLU A 51 22.90 -16.77 12.61
N ARG A 52 22.25 -15.69 13.05
CA ARG A 52 22.72 -14.87 14.17
C ARG A 52 21.88 -14.98 15.44
N LEU A 53 20.54 -15.03 15.32
CA LEU A 53 19.64 -15.01 16.47
C LEU A 53 19.49 -16.38 17.15
N GLY A 54 19.60 -17.50 16.41
CA GLY A 54 19.44 -18.85 16.97
C GLY A 54 20.74 -19.62 17.15
N ALA A 55 21.88 -18.99 16.87
CA ALA A 55 23.19 -19.62 16.82
C ALA A 55 23.95 -19.47 18.15
N ALA A 56 23.43 -20.02 19.24
CA ALA A 56 24.17 -20.10 20.51
C ALA A 56 25.29 -21.15 20.42
N GLY A 57 26.33 -20.87 19.62
CA GLY A 57 27.49 -21.74 19.41
C GLY A 57 27.37 -22.79 18.30
N SER A 58 26.29 -22.79 17.51
CA SER A 58 26.11 -23.67 16.33
C SER A 58 25.69 -22.86 15.10
N SER A 59 25.90 -23.38 13.89
CA SER A 59 25.47 -22.75 12.63
C SER A 59 23.98 -22.97 12.31
N SER A 60 23.17 -23.48 13.25
CA SER A 60 21.77 -23.88 13.03
C SER A 60 20.82 -23.06 13.90
N GLY A 61 20.69 -21.77 13.60
CA GLY A 61 19.72 -20.90 14.25
C GLY A 61 18.38 -20.78 13.51
N ILE A 62 17.41 -20.12 14.15
CA ILE A 62 16.05 -19.92 13.64
C ILE A 62 15.70 -18.45 13.78
N ALA A 63 15.15 -17.85 12.71
CA ALA A 63 14.45 -16.57 12.76
C ALA A 63 12.95 -16.83 12.57
N ALA A 64 12.16 -16.62 13.62
CA ALA A 64 10.72 -16.87 13.64
C ALA A 64 9.98 -15.67 14.23
N ASN A 65 8.67 -15.59 13.95
CA ASN A 65 7.80 -14.50 14.42
C ASN A 65 8.28 -13.08 14.00
N ILE A 66 8.89 -12.98 12.81
CA ILE A 66 9.31 -11.71 12.21
C ILE A 66 8.53 -11.51 10.91
N GLU A 67 7.65 -10.51 10.91
CA GLU A 67 6.95 -10.08 9.73
C GLU A 67 7.84 -9.15 8.89
N MET A 68 7.89 -9.41 7.59
CA MET A 68 8.69 -8.63 6.65
C MET A 68 7.87 -8.14 5.46
N PRO A 69 7.01 -7.12 5.68
CA PRO A 69 6.19 -6.54 4.63
C PRO A 69 6.99 -5.54 3.79
N PHE A 70 6.38 -5.12 2.67
CA PHE A 70 6.91 -4.04 1.83
C PHE A 70 6.36 -2.69 2.30
N PRO A 71 7.01 -1.55 1.95
CA PRO A 71 6.59 -0.23 2.43
C PRO A 71 5.10 0.09 2.19
N GLY A 72 4.57 -0.29 1.02
CA GLY A 72 3.15 -0.06 0.67
C GLY A 72 2.15 -0.76 1.60
N SER A 73 2.54 -1.86 2.24
CA SER A 73 1.66 -2.60 3.17
C SER A 73 1.34 -1.79 4.43
N LEU A 74 2.26 -0.92 4.90
CA LEU A 74 2.01 -0.09 6.08
C LEU A 74 0.92 0.93 5.82
N ARG A 75 0.89 1.52 4.62
CA ARG A 75 -0.19 2.43 4.20
C ARG A 75 -1.55 1.74 4.30
N TRP A 76 -1.65 0.52 3.78
CA TRP A 76 -2.90 -0.24 3.84
C TRP A 76 -3.32 -0.62 5.26
N ARG A 77 -2.37 -0.90 6.17
CA ARG A 77 -2.67 -1.09 7.60
C ARG A 77 -3.31 0.15 8.22
N ILE A 78 -2.74 1.34 7.97
CA ILE A 78 -3.29 2.60 8.46
C ILE A 78 -4.71 2.83 7.90
N LEU A 79 -4.89 2.61 6.60
CA LEU A 79 -6.18 2.80 5.92
C LEU A 79 -7.26 1.83 6.40
N ARG A 80 -6.92 0.57 6.69
CA ARG A 80 -7.83 -0.41 7.30
C ARG A 80 -8.25 0.02 8.69
N ARG A 81 -7.27 0.37 9.55
CA ARG A 81 -7.53 0.85 10.91
C ARG A 81 -8.43 2.09 10.92
N HIS A 82 -8.16 3.03 10.02
CA HIS A 82 -9.01 4.21 9.82
C HIS A 82 -10.44 3.84 9.42
N GLY A 83 -10.58 2.87 8.50
CA GLY A 83 -11.88 2.32 8.12
C GLY A 83 -12.66 1.73 9.30
N HIS A 84 -11.98 1.01 10.20
CA HIS A 84 -12.59 0.42 11.40
C HIS A 84 -13.11 1.48 12.38
N LEU A 85 -12.40 2.60 12.56
CA LEU A 85 -12.92 3.73 13.34
C LEU A 85 -14.22 4.29 12.74
N SER A 86 -14.35 4.24 11.41
CA SER A 86 -15.55 4.69 10.69
C SER A 86 -16.64 3.61 10.60
N GLY A 87 -16.50 2.49 11.33
CA GLY A 87 -17.48 1.41 11.38
C GLY A 87 -17.42 0.40 10.23
N ARG A 88 -16.40 0.45 9.37
CA ARG A 88 -16.18 -0.60 8.36
C ARG A 88 -15.68 -1.88 9.04
N THR A 89 -16.15 -3.03 8.56
CA THR A 89 -15.75 -4.35 9.07
C THR A 89 -15.07 -5.23 8.02
N ASP A 90 -15.09 -4.82 6.74
CA ASP A 90 -14.31 -5.49 5.69
C ASP A 90 -12.90 -4.92 5.66
N ASP A 91 -11.95 -5.75 6.07
CA ASP A 91 -10.52 -5.46 6.02
C ASP A 91 -10.04 -5.21 4.59
N SER A 92 -10.68 -5.81 3.60
CA SER A 92 -10.16 -5.78 2.26
C SER A 92 -10.68 -4.55 1.50
N ASP A 93 -9.79 -3.63 1.18
CA ASP A 93 -10.18 -2.36 0.56
C ASP A 93 -10.43 -2.53 -0.95
N PRO A 94 -11.55 -2.03 -1.51
CA PRO A 94 -11.81 -2.12 -2.96
C PRO A 94 -10.80 -1.33 -3.80
N TRP A 95 -10.02 -0.42 -3.18
CA TRP A 95 -8.95 0.31 -3.84
C TRP A 95 -7.60 -0.42 -3.83
N GLU A 96 -7.46 -1.56 -3.13
CA GLU A 96 -6.31 -2.45 -3.31
C GLU A 96 -6.30 -2.97 -4.75
N VAL A 97 -5.11 -3.05 -5.38
CA VAL A 97 -4.97 -3.30 -6.82
C VAL A 97 -5.73 -4.55 -7.25
N GLU A 98 -5.63 -5.63 -6.47
CA GLU A 98 -6.28 -6.92 -6.70
C GLU A 98 -7.81 -6.83 -6.79
N ARG A 99 -8.41 -5.85 -6.12
CA ARG A 99 -9.85 -5.57 -6.14
C ARG A 99 -10.21 -4.49 -7.15
N LEU A 100 -9.40 -3.44 -7.23
CA LEU A 100 -9.60 -2.32 -8.13
C LEU A 100 -9.66 -2.75 -9.60
N VAL A 101 -8.94 -3.82 -9.98
CA VAL A 101 -9.07 -4.43 -11.32
C VAL A 101 -10.53 -4.73 -11.67
N TRP A 102 -11.32 -5.26 -10.73
CA TRP A 102 -12.71 -5.61 -10.95
C TRP A 102 -13.61 -4.39 -11.10
N SER A 103 -13.41 -3.36 -10.27
CA SER A 103 -14.15 -2.10 -10.43
C SER A 103 -13.83 -1.40 -11.76
N VAL A 104 -12.57 -1.47 -12.22
CA VAL A 104 -12.20 -0.98 -13.55
C VAL A 104 -12.88 -1.81 -14.64
N LEU A 105 -12.92 -3.14 -14.50
CA LEU A 105 -13.60 -4.03 -15.44
C LEU A 105 -15.08 -3.70 -15.57
N ASP A 106 -15.77 -3.55 -14.44
CA ASP A 106 -17.21 -3.27 -14.40
C ASP A 106 -17.53 -1.94 -15.10
N VAL A 107 -16.75 -0.88 -14.83
CA VAL A 107 -16.91 0.43 -15.49
C VAL A 107 -16.62 0.37 -16.99
N MET A 108 -15.60 -0.39 -17.41
CA MET A 108 -15.27 -0.53 -18.83
C MET A 108 -16.32 -1.37 -19.58
N ALA A 109 -16.89 -2.38 -18.91
CA ALA A 109 -17.92 -3.27 -19.45
C ALA A 109 -19.31 -2.62 -19.50
N ASP A 110 -19.60 -1.70 -18.58
CA ASP A 110 -20.88 -0.99 -18.52
C ASP A 110 -21.03 0.02 -19.68
N PRO A 111 -22.03 -0.18 -20.57
CA PRO A 111 -22.29 0.74 -21.68
C PRO A 111 -22.76 2.13 -21.23
N SER A 112 -23.34 2.25 -20.02
CA SER A 112 -23.91 3.50 -19.50
C SER A 112 -22.87 4.43 -18.86
N SER A 113 -21.71 3.90 -18.48
CA SER A 113 -20.60 4.68 -17.97
C SER A 113 -20.22 5.79 -18.97
N CYS A 114 -19.68 6.92 -18.51
CA CYS A 114 -19.21 7.99 -19.40
C CYS A 114 -17.67 7.98 -19.49
N ILE A 115 -17.11 7.01 -20.21
CA ILE A 115 -15.65 6.90 -20.43
C ILE A 115 -15.32 6.98 -21.92
N HIS A 116 -14.06 7.31 -22.21
CA HIS A 116 -13.55 7.40 -23.58
C HIS A 116 -13.81 6.10 -24.40
N PRO A 117 -14.33 6.20 -25.65
CA PRO A 117 -14.76 5.04 -26.44
C PRO A 117 -13.70 3.95 -26.60
N ARG A 118 -12.42 4.31 -26.77
CA ARG A 118 -11.28 3.34 -26.89
C ARG A 118 -11.10 2.39 -25.70
N LEU A 119 -11.73 2.66 -24.56
CA LEU A 119 -11.69 1.79 -23.38
C LEU A 119 -12.87 0.80 -23.36
N ARG A 120 -13.83 0.94 -24.27
CA ARG A 120 -14.98 0.05 -24.38
C ARG A 120 -14.59 -1.26 -25.04
N ARG A 121 -15.28 -2.33 -24.62
CA ARG A 121 -15.14 -3.67 -25.19
C ARG A 121 -15.19 -3.68 -26.73
N ASN A 122 -16.09 -2.87 -27.29
CA ASN A 122 -16.44 -2.84 -28.70
C ASN A 122 -15.34 -2.19 -29.56
N GLU A 123 -14.47 -1.40 -28.95
CA GLU A 123 -13.42 -0.59 -29.59
C GLU A 123 -12.02 -1.16 -29.30
N LEU A 124 -11.93 -2.31 -28.63
CA LEU A 124 -10.65 -2.95 -28.32
C LEU A 124 -10.04 -3.59 -29.58
N PRO A 125 -8.72 -3.52 -29.76
CA PRO A 125 -8.03 -4.26 -30.82
C PRO A 125 -8.24 -5.76 -30.71
N THR A 126 -8.22 -6.46 -31.84
CA THR A 126 -8.31 -7.93 -31.90
C THR A 126 -7.28 -8.59 -30.98
N GLY A 127 -7.72 -9.52 -30.12
CA GLY A 127 -6.86 -10.22 -29.17
C GLY A 127 -6.65 -9.50 -27.83
N VAL A 128 -7.10 -8.25 -27.69
CA VAL A 128 -7.08 -7.51 -26.41
C VAL A 128 -8.41 -7.75 -25.68
N THR A 129 -8.32 -8.11 -24.40
CA THR A 129 -9.51 -8.28 -23.55
C THR A 129 -9.65 -7.08 -22.61
N LEU A 130 -10.85 -6.88 -22.07
CA LEU A 130 -11.06 -5.91 -20.99
C LEU A 130 -10.14 -6.22 -19.80
N ALA A 131 -10.04 -7.51 -19.43
CA ALA A 131 -9.19 -7.97 -18.32
C ALA A 131 -7.71 -7.60 -18.52
N SER A 132 -7.19 -7.74 -19.74
CA SER A 132 -5.79 -7.39 -20.04
C SER A 132 -5.52 -5.88 -20.00
N ARG A 133 -6.57 -5.03 -20.03
CA ARG A 133 -6.47 -3.57 -19.88
C ARG A 133 -6.70 -3.12 -18.44
N ALA A 134 -7.65 -3.72 -17.75
CA ALA A 134 -8.05 -3.29 -16.41
C ALA A 134 -6.93 -3.46 -15.38
N GLY A 135 -6.17 -4.56 -15.43
CA GLY A 135 -5.06 -4.80 -14.51
C GLY A 135 -4.00 -3.68 -14.54
N PRO A 136 -3.39 -3.39 -15.71
CA PRO A 136 -2.44 -2.28 -15.84
C PRO A 136 -3.01 -0.90 -15.46
N ILE A 137 -4.31 -0.66 -15.69
CA ILE A 137 -4.97 0.60 -15.30
C ILE A 137 -5.11 0.69 -13.78
N ALA A 138 -5.54 -0.37 -13.11
CA ALA A 138 -5.67 -0.41 -11.66
C ALA A 138 -4.31 -0.20 -10.98
N ASP A 139 -3.26 -0.87 -11.47
CA ASP A 139 -1.87 -0.68 -11.03
C ASP A 139 -1.39 0.78 -11.24
N LEU A 140 -1.76 1.40 -12.36
CA LEU A 140 -1.46 2.81 -12.62
C LEU A 140 -2.16 3.76 -11.64
N PHE A 141 -3.44 3.52 -11.35
CA PHE A 141 -4.20 4.32 -10.38
C PHE A 141 -3.68 4.19 -8.95
N ASP A 142 -3.29 2.98 -8.51
CA ASP A 142 -2.62 2.81 -7.22
C ASP A 142 -1.30 3.60 -7.16
N ARG A 143 -0.45 3.47 -8.18
CA ARG A 143 0.80 4.25 -8.28
C ARG A 143 0.57 5.76 -8.25
N TYR A 144 -0.47 6.26 -8.90
CA TYR A 144 -0.82 7.67 -8.83
C TYR A 144 -1.25 8.09 -7.43
N GLY A 145 -2.02 7.25 -6.72
CA GLY A 145 -2.37 7.48 -5.33
C GLY A 145 -1.15 7.59 -4.41
N VAL A 146 -0.05 6.90 -4.73
CA VAL A 146 1.21 6.96 -3.98
C VAL A 146 2.05 8.18 -4.37
N HIS A 147 2.33 8.33 -5.66
CA HIS A 147 3.40 9.22 -6.14
C HIS A 147 2.89 10.57 -6.64
N ARG A 148 1.59 10.67 -6.93
CA ARG A 148 0.94 11.87 -7.47
C ARG A 148 -0.43 12.10 -6.78
N PRO A 149 -0.50 12.08 -5.44
CA PRO A 149 -1.79 12.18 -4.73
C PRO A 149 -2.54 13.48 -5.06
N GLU A 150 -1.83 14.59 -5.25
CA GLU A 150 -2.46 15.88 -5.60
C GLU A 150 -3.15 15.85 -6.97
N MET A 151 -2.55 15.17 -7.96
CA MET A 151 -3.12 15.00 -9.29
C MET A 151 -4.44 14.22 -9.22
N VAL A 152 -4.47 13.08 -8.52
CA VAL A 152 -5.69 12.27 -8.43
C VAL A 152 -6.78 12.91 -7.56
N ARG A 153 -6.40 13.70 -6.55
CA ARG A 153 -7.36 14.55 -5.80
C ARG A 153 -7.97 15.62 -6.70
N ALA A 154 -7.17 16.29 -7.53
CA ALA A 154 -7.67 17.24 -8.50
C ALA A 154 -8.66 16.57 -9.48
N TRP A 155 -8.33 15.37 -9.97
CA TRP A 155 -9.21 14.57 -10.83
C TRP A 155 -10.55 14.28 -10.18
N ALA A 156 -10.55 13.90 -8.89
CA ALA A 156 -11.77 13.62 -8.12
C ALA A 156 -12.70 14.83 -8.04
N THR A 157 -12.15 16.06 -8.03
CA THR A 157 -12.91 17.31 -8.03
C THR A 157 -13.25 17.86 -9.42
N GLY A 158 -12.95 17.11 -10.48
CA GLY A 158 -13.25 17.49 -11.87
C GLY A 158 -12.11 18.21 -12.61
N GLY A 159 -10.95 18.39 -11.99
CA GLY A 159 -9.77 18.95 -12.66
C GLY A 159 -9.10 17.94 -13.59
N ASP A 160 -8.93 18.26 -14.87
CA ASP A 160 -8.22 17.40 -15.82
C ASP A 160 -6.75 17.84 -15.93
N VAL A 161 -5.94 17.47 -14.94
CA VAL A 161 -4.54 17.92 -14.80
C VAL A 161 -3.51 16.79 -14.88
N GLY A 162 -2.30 17.09 -15.34
CA GLY A 162 -1.19 16.15 -15.40
C GLY A 162 -0.38 16.07 -14.10
N PRO A 163 0.74 15.33 -14.12
CA PRO A 163 1.63 15.19 -12.96
C PRO A 163 2.27 16.50 -12.49
N ASP A 164 2.32 17.52 -13.35
CA ASP A 164 2.79 18.88 -13.07
C ASP A 164 1.64 19.84 -12.69
N LEU A 165 0.45 19.29 -12.46
CA LEU A 165 -0.80 20.00 -12.14
C LEU A 165 -1.26 21.00 -13.21
N LYS A 166 -0.75 20.89 -14.45
CA LYS A 166 -1.24 21.66 -15.60
C LYS A 166 -2.31 20.90 -16.37
N ALA A 167 -3.11 21.62 -17.15
CA ALA A 167 -4.19 21.01 -17.92
C ALA A 167 -3.68 19.91 -18.88
N LEU A 168 -4.36 18.76 -18.88
CA LEU A 168 -4.07 17.67 -19.79
C LEU A 168 -4.49 18.02 -21.22
N SER A 169 -3.66 17.58 -22.16
CA SER A 169 -4.02 17.54 -23.57
C SER A 169 -5.21 16.59 -23.80
N PRO A 170 -6.06 16.84 -24.83
CA PRO A 170 -7.29 16.07 -25.04
C PRO A 170 -7.09 14.55 -25.09
N GLU A 171 -5.98 14.08 -25.63
CA GLU A 171 -5.65 12.66 -25.75
C GLU A 171 -5.37 11.96 -24.42
N HIS A 172 -5.10 12.69 -23.33
CA HIS A 172 -4.86 12.14 -22.00
C HIS A 172 -6.05 12.28 -21.04
N ARG A 173 -7.12 12.99 -21.43
CA ARG A 173 -8.31 13.21 -20.58
C ARG A 173 -9.12 11.95 -20.29
N TRP A 174 -8.89 10.87 -21.04
CA TRP A 174 -9.50 9.57 -20.73
C TRP A 174 -9.12 9.06 -19.33
N GLN A 175 -7.94 9.43 -18.81
CA GLN A 175 -7.47 8.97 -17.50
C GLN A 175 -8.31 9.55 -16.36
N PRO A 176 -8.44 10.89 -16.20
CA PRO A 176 -9.31 11.47 -15.19
C PRO A 176 -10.79 11.12 -15.39
N GLU A 177 -11.27 11.00 -16.64
CA GLU A 177 -12.62 10.51 -16.93
C GLU A 177 -12.86 9.10 -16.38
N LEU A 178 -11.97 8.15 -16.70
CA LEU A 178 -12.05 6.78 -16.20
C LEU A 178 -11.91 6.72 -14.68
N TYR A 179 -10.96 7.49 -14.12
CA TYR A 179 -10.73 7.55 -12.68
C TYR A 179 -12.00 8.00 -11.93
N ARG A 180 -12.68 9.05 -12.41
CA ARG A 180 -13.95 9.51 -11.84
C ARG A 180 -15.06 8.47 -11.96
N ALA A 181 -15.15 7.78 -13.10
CA ALA A 181 -16.14 6.72 -13.28
C ALA A 181 -15.92 5.56 -12.30
N VAL A 182 -14.67 5.11 -12.12
CA VAL A 182 -14.29 4.09 -11.14
C VAL A 182 -14.53 4.56 -9.72
N ARG A 183 -14.15 5.81 -9.39
CA ARG A 183 -14.43 6.41 -8.08
C ARG A 183 -15.93 6.39 -7.77
N ASN A 184 -16.77 6.81 -8.71
CA ASN A 184 -18.22 6.83 -8.52
C ASN A 184 -18.78 5.41 -8.35
N HIS A 185 -18.28 4.45 -9.13
CA HIS A 185 -18.67 3.04 -9.00
C HIS A 185 -18.32 2.48 -7.61
N VAL A 186 -17.07 2.66 -7.15
CA VAL A 186 -16.62 2.19 -5.82
C VAL A 186 -17.36 2.90 -4.70
N THR A 187 -17.55 4.22 -4.80
CA THR A 187 -18.28 5.02 -3.80
C THR A 187 -19.72 4.54 -3.67
N THR A 188 -20.38 4.21 -4.78
CA THR A 188 -21.76 3.71 -4.79
C THR A 188 -21.83 2.29 -4.21
N ALA A 189 -20.93 1.40 -4.61
CA ALA A 189 -20.92 0.00 -4.18
C ALA A 189 -20.50 -0.18 -2.71
N HIS A 190 -19.65 0.73 -2.18
CA HIS A 190 -19.03 0.59 -0.86
C HIS A 190 -19.36 1.75 0.09
N GLN A 191 -20.63 2.20 0.07
CA GLN A 191 -21.21 3.12 1.06
C GLN A 191 -20.39 4.41 1.26
N GLY A 192 -20.00 5.07 0.19
CA GLY A 192 -19.30 6.35 0.26
C GLY A 192 -17.78 6.24 0.38
N LEU A 193 -17.18 5.04 0.28
CA LEU A 193 -15.74 4.89 0.43
C LEU A 193 -14.94 5.63 -0.67
N VAL A 194 -14.24 6.67 -0.24
CA VAL A 194 -13.37 7.49 -1.10
C VAL A 194 -11.99 6.85 -1.33
N PRO A 195 -11.28 7.24 -2.42
CA PRO A 195 -9.95 6.74 -2.73
C PRO A 195 -8.92 6.96 -1.61
N PRO A 196 -7.89 6.10 -1.51
CA PRO A 196 -6.81 6.23 -0.52
C PRO A 196 -6.18 7.62 -0.45
N ALA A 197 -5.95 8.27 -1.60
CA ALA A 197 -5.31 9.58 -1.66
C ALA A 197 -6.13 10.70 -0.99
N GLU A 198 -7.45 10.54 -0.88
CA GLU A 198 -8.36 11.52 -0.25
C GLU A 198 -8.41 11.34 1.28
N ARG A 199 -8.33 10.10 1.78
CA ARG A 199 -8.48 9.78 3.22
C ARG A 199 -7.18 9.51 3.97
N LEU A 200 -6.06 9.29 3.28
CA LEU A 200 -4.78 9.00 3.95
C LEU A 200 -4.30 10.17 4.81
N ALA A 201 -4.53 11.41 4.38
CA ALA A 201 -4.11 12.59 5.13
C ALA A 201 -4.83 12.70 6.49
N GLU A 202 -6.14 12.45 6.49
CA GLU A 202 -6.96 12.38 7.72
C GLU A 202 -6.50 11.24 8.62
N ALA A 203 -6.31 10.04 8.06
CA ALA A 203 -5.83 8.90 8.82
C ALA A 203 -4.47 9.19 9.50
N LEU A 204 -3.54 9.82 8.79
CA LEU A 204 -2.24 10.22 9.36
C LEU A 204 -2.37 11.28 10.46
N ALA A 205 -3.30 12.23 10.31
CA ALA A 205 -3.56 13.23 11.34
C ALA A 205 -4.10 12.59 12.63
N LEU A 206 -4.99 11.61 12.52
CA LEU A 206 -5.52 10.85 13.66
C LEU A 206 -4.45 9.97 14.33
N VAL A 207 -3.52 9.39 13.55
CA VAL A 207 -2.35 8.69 14.14
C VAL A 207 -1.48 9.68 14.92
N ALA A 208 -1.26 10.88 14.37
CA ALA A 208 -0.43 11.90 14.99
C ALA A 208 -1.05 12.49 16.27
N SER A 209 -2.38 12.63 16.33
CA SER A 209 -3.09 13.07 17.54
C SER A 209 -3.26 11.96 18.58
N GLY A 210 -3.08 10.70 18.17
CA GLY A 210 -3.27 9.51 19.01
C GLY A 210 -4.71 9.00 19.06
N GLU A 211 -5.63 9.59 18.29
CA GLU A 211 -7.02 9.13 18.16
C GLU A 211 -7.12 7.83 17.36
N LEU A 212 -6.17 7.57 16.47
CA LEU A 212 -6.03 6.30 15.75
C LEU A 212 -4.80 5.54 16.27
N ASP A 213 -5.01 4.72 17.31
CA ASP A 213 -3.95 3.86 17.84
C ASP A 213 -3.76 2.61 16.95
N LEU A 214 -2.60 2.56 16.30
CA LEU A 214 -2.18 1.45 15.45
C LEU A 214 -1.65 0.26 16.26
N ARG A 215 -1.37 0.41 17.56
CA ARG A 215 -0.82 -0.66 18.43
C ARG A 215 -1.91 -1.54 19.05
N VAL A 216 -3.16 -1.09 19.03
CA VAL A 216 -4.27 -1.84 19.61
C VAL A 216 -4.53 -3.10 18.80
N ARG A 217 -4.39 -4.25 19.45
CA ARG A 217 -4.74 -5.57 18.93
C ARG A 217 -6.25 -5.73 18.79
N THR A 218 -6.69 -6.30 17.69
CA THR A 218 -8.06 -6.80 17.47
C THR A 218 -7.99 -8.28 17.07
N ALA A 219 -9.14 -8.94 16.93
CA ALA A 219 -9.19 -10.35 16.54
C ALA A 219 -8.45 -10.62 15.21
N ASP A 220 -8.55 -9.67 14.27
CA ASP A 220 -8.02 -9.81 12.90
C ASP A 220 -6.78 -8.94 12.62
N ASP A 221 -6.35 -8.09 13.57
CA ASP A 221 -5.17 -7.22 13.42
C ASP A 221 -4.27 -7.34 14.65
N PRO A 222 -3.03 -7.87 14.51
CA PRO A 222 -2.10 -7.99 15.63
C PRO A 222 -1.58 -6.64 16.13
N GLY A 223 -1.96 -5.52 15.51
CA GLY A 223 -1.46 -4.20 15.85
C GLY A 223 0.02 -4.03 15.49
N LEU A 224 0.48 -2.79 15.49
CA LEU A 224 1.89 -2.48 15.32
C LEU A 224 2.67 -2.77 16.62
N PRO A 225 3.83 -3.44 16.52
CA PRO A 225 4.72 -3.60 17.66
C PRO A 225 5.24 -2.24 18.17
N PRO A 226 5.78 -2.18 19.40
CA PRO A 226 6.32 -0.94 19.97
C PRO A 226 7.51 -0.39 19.18
N ARG A 227 8.18 -1.24 18.39
CA ARG A 227 9.31 -0.91 17.52
C ARG A 227 9.06 -1.41 16.11
N LEU A 228 9.49 -0.62 15.13
CA LEU A 228 9.41 -0.93 13.71
C LEU A 228 10.77 -0.68 13.08
N PHE A 229 11.23 -1.62 12.25
CA PHE A 229 12.49 -1.49 11.54
C PHE A 229 12.23 -1.29 10.05
N VAL A 230 13.05 -0.47 9.41
CA VAL A 230 13.03 -0.27 7.96
C VAL A 230 14.45 -0.49 7.47
N VAL A 231 14.68 -1.52 6.65
CA VAL A 231 16.03 -1.93 6.26
C VAL A 231 16.12 -2.12 4.76
N GLY A 232 17.15 -1.51 4.16
CA GLY A 232 17.44 -1.65 2.73
C GLY A 232 16.75 -0.71 1.74
N PRO A 233 15.81 0.21 2.07
CA PRO A 233 15.35 1.15 1.06
C PRO A 233 16.40 2.24 0.85
N SER A 234 16.86 2.38 -0.39
CA SER A 234 17.66 3.53 -0.82
C SER A 234 16.81 4.78 -1.09
N ILE A 235 15.49 4.59 -1.27
CA ILE A 235 14.50 5.65 -1.49
C ILE A 235 13.20 5.24 -0.79
N ILE A 236 12.60 6.17 -0.05
CA ILE A 236 11.24 6.07 0.47
C ILE A 236 10.47 7.24 -0.13
N SER A 237 9.35 6.98 -0.80
CA SER A 237 8.48 8.05 -1.30
C SER A 237 7.84 8.78 -0.12
N SER A 238 8.02 10.10 -0.08
CA SER A 238 7.41 11.03 0.88
C SER A 238 5.90 11.13 0.70
#